data_AF-A0A6A3V1G2-F1
#
_entry.id   AF-A0A6A3V1G2-F1
#
_cell.length_a   1.000
_cell.length_b   1.000
_cell.length_c   1.000
_cell.angle_alpha   90.00
_cell.angle_beta   90.00
_cell.angle_gamma   90.00
#
_symmetry.space_group_name_H-M   'P 1'
#
loop_
_entity.id
_entity.type
_entity.pdbx_description
1 polymer ?
#
loop_
_entity_poly.entity_id
_entity_poly.type
_entity_poly.pdbx_seq_one_letter_code
_entity_poly.pdbx_strand_id
1 'polypeptide(L)'
;MAYARILQAADVALLDSADRPLLVLMQTSNREAFVKWSNTHRELLGIPVTRKRRAEVSELHPWLMDNYVAMRHLHAYLPYVELEIKSWPIALIIKWGKAEVFCEQMAALLRISGDMEQKNEARKYCS
;
A
#
# COMPACT_ATOMS: atom_id res chain seq x y z
N MET A 1 -22.30 11.72 -1.26
CA MET A 1 -21.72 11.20 -0.01
C MET A 1 -20.45 11.99 0.31
N ALA A 2 -20.26 12.47 1.54
CA ALA A 2 -19.12 13.31 1.94
C ALA A 2 -17.75 12.67 1.63
N TYR A 3 -17.63 11.38 1.90
CA TYR A 3 -16.46 10.57 1.58
C TYR A 3 -16.00 10.70 0.11
N ALA A 4 -16.92 10.50 -0.84
CA ALA A 4 -16.59 10.58 -2.27
C ALA A 4 -16.13 12.00 -2.67
N ARG A 5 -16.75 13.04 -2.10
CA ARG A 5 -16.35 14.44 -2.36
C ARG A 5 -14.94 14.72 -1.87
N ILE A 6 -14.58 14.21 -0.70
CA ILE A 6 -13.22 14.30 -0.13
C ILE A 6 -12.20 13.66 -1.08
N LEU A 7 -12.50 12.48 -1.60
CA LEU A 7 -11.60 11.77 -2.52
C LEU A 7 -11.53 12.37 -3.92
N GLN A 8 -12.56 13.08 -4.36
CA GLN A 8 -12.60 13.73 -5.69
C GLN A 8 -12.03 15.15 -5.70
N ALA A 9 -11.98 15.84 -4.56
CA ALA A 9 -11.49 17.22 -4.51
C ALA A 9 -10.02 17.32 -4.94
N ALA A 10 -9.68 18.21 -5.87
CA ALA A 10 -8.29 18.39 -6.31
C ALA A 10 -7.37 18.90 -5.18
N ASP A 11 -7.93 19.66 -4.25
CA ASP A 11 -7.24 20.22 -3.09
C ASP A 11 -8.19 20.24 -1.88
N VAL A 12 -7.63 20.06 -0.68
CA VAL A 12 -8.32 20.24 0.60
C VAL A 12 -8.88 21.66 0.77
N ALA A 13 -8.23 22.66 0.16
CA ALA A 13 -8.72 24.04 0.15
C ALA A 13 -10.08 24.18 -0.54
N LEU A 14 -10.39 23.30 -1.49
CA LEU A 14 -11.64 23.30 -2.26
C LEU A 14 -12.77 22.52 -1.57
N LEU A 15 -12.50 21.90 -0.41
CA LEU A 15 -13.51 21.19 0.34
C LEU A 15 -14.42 22.15 1.10
N ASP A 16 -15.72 21.84 1.04
CA ASP A 16 -16.71 22.48 1.89
C ASP A 16 -16.32 22.30 3.36
N SER A 17 -16.54 23.33 4.14
CA SER A 17 -16.35 23.33 5.58
C SER A 17 -17.09 22.18 6.28
N ALA A 18 -18.24 21.76 5.75
CA ALA A 18 -19.00 20.61 6.24
C ALA A 18 -18.27 19.27 6.10
N ASP A 19 -17.37 19.12 5.13
CA ASP A 19 -16.63 17.86 4.87
C ASP A 19 -15.32 17.78 5.68
N ARG A 20 -14.83 18.89 6.25
CA ARG A 20 -13.56 18.97 6.99
C ARG A 20 -13.49 18.06 8.23
N PRO A 21 -14.53 17.95 9.08
CA PRO A 21 -14.49 17.06 10.24
C PRO A 21 -14.25 15.59 9.85
N LEU A 22 -14.89 15.15 8.76
CA LEU A 22 -14.70 13.78 8.25
C LEU A 22 -13.29 13.58 7.71
N LEU A 23 -12.74 14.56 6.96
CA LEU A 23 -11.35 14.49 6.50
C LEU A 23 -10.37 14.34 7.67
N VAL A 24 -10.51 15.16 8.72
CA VAL A 24 -9.65 15.10 9.91
C VAL A 24 -9.77 13.75 10.60
N LEU A 25 -10.98 13.21 10.72
CA LEU A 25 -11.20 11.88 11.28
C LEU A 25 -10.46 10.81 10.46
N MET A 26 -10.62 10.80 9.13
CA MET A 26 -9.95 9.83 8.26
C MET A 26 -8.43 9.90 8.36
N GLN A 27 -7.86 11.12 8.35
CA GLN A 27 -6.42 11.33 8.53
C GLN A 27 -5.92 10.82 9.89
N THR A 28 -6.70 11.08 10.94
CA THR A 28 -6.36 10.63 12.30
C THR A 28 -6.39 9.10 12.38
N SER A 29 -7.42 8.46 11.83
CA SER A 29 -7.53 6.99 11.78
C SER A 29 -6.37 6.35 11.00
N ASN A 30 -6.00 6.89 9.85
CA ASN A 30 -4.84 6.40 9.10
C ASN A 30 -3.54 6.53 9.91
N ARG A 31 -3.36 7.66 10.59
CA ARG A 31 -2.17 7.91 11.40
C ARG A 31 -2.06 6.95 12.59
N GLU A 32 -3.15 6.70 13.29
CA GLU A 32 -3.19 5.73 14.38
C GLU A 32 -2.91 4.31 13.88
N ALA A 33 -3.51 3.93 12.75
CA ALA A 33 -3.26 2.65 12.10
C ALA A 33 -1.79 2.51 11.68
N PHE A 34 -1.19 3.55 11.11
CA PHE A 34 0.22 3.55 10.72
C PHE A 34 1.16 3.36 11.93
N VAL A 35 0.91 4.08 13.03
CA VAL A 35 1.72 3.94 14.26
C VAL A 35 1.59 2.52 14.82
N LYS A 36 0.36 1.98 14.86
CA LYS A 36 0.11 0.61 15.31
C LYS A 36 0.82 -0.41 14.42
N TRP A 37 0.67 -0.29 13.10
CA TRP A 37 1.33 -1.13 12.11
C TRP A 37 2.85 -1.14 12.28
N SER A 38 3.45 0.06 12.39
CA SER A 38 4.89 0.26 12.52
C SER A 38 5.48 -0.30 13.80
N ASN A 39 4.68 -0.45 14.86
CA ASN A 39 5.12 -1.03 16.12
C ASN A 39 4.88 -2.55 16.15
N THR A 40 3.71 -3.00 15.69
CA THR A 40 3.33 -4.43 15.73
C THR A 40 4.11 -5.27 14.72
N HIS A 41 4.43 -4.74 13.54
CA HIS A 41 5.04 -5.52 12.45
C HIS A 41 6.49 -5.12 12.18
N ARG A 42 7.12 -4.37 13.09
CA ARG A 42 8.46 -3.81 12.88
C ARG A 42 9.49 -4.88 12.57
N GLU A 43 9.62 -5.86 13.47
CA GLU A 43 10.62 -6.92 13.37
C GLU A 43 10.32 -7.84 12.19
N LEU A 44 9.05 -8.20 12.00
CA LEU A 44 8.61 -9.08 10.92
C LEU A 44 8.89 -8.50 9.53
N LEU A 45 8.63 -7.21 9.33
CA LEU A 45 8.76 -6.55 8.03
C LEU A 45 10.05 -5.72 7.88
N GLY A 46 10.90 -5.66 8.90
CA GLY A 46 12.12 -4.85 8.90
C GLY A 46 11.86 -3.35 8.83
N ILE A 47 10.78 -2.85 9.45
CA ILE A 47 10.36 -1.44 9.33
C ILE A 47 11.39 -0.53 10.02
N PRO A 48 11.93 0.51 9.33
CA PRO A 48 12.87 1.44 9.92
C PRO A 48 12.25 2.25 11.07
N VAL A 49 13.09 2.62 12.03
CA VAL A 49 12.67 3.54 13.10
C VAL A 49 12.51 4.94 12.51
N THR A 50 11.31 5.49 12.61
CA THR A 50 11.01 6.87 12.18
C THR A 50 11.62 7.87 13.16
N ARG A 51 12.26 8.92 12.64
CA ARG A 51 13.05 9.87 13.46
C ARG A 51 12.19 10.85 14.26
N LYS A 52 10.94 11.11 13.83
CA LYS A 52 10.07 12.10 14.46
C LYS A 52 9.16 11.49 15.52
N ARG A 53 8.84 12.30 16.55
CA ARG A 53 7.77 12.00 17.53
C ARG A 53 6.41 11.77 16.88
N ARG A 54 6.20 12.31 15.68
CA ARG A 54 5.02 12.08 14.84
C ARG A 54 5.50 11.46 13.54
N ALA A 55 5.54 10.14 13.53
CA ALA A 55 5.87 9.36 12.35
C ALA A 55 4.81 9.58 11.28
N GLU A 56 5.25 9.84 10.05
CA GLU A 56 4.39 9.92 8.86
C GLU A 56 4.86 8.88 7.84
N VAL A 57 3.92 8.36 7.05
CA VAL A 57 4.19 7.37 5.99
C VAL A 57 5.21 7.93 4.98
N SER A 58 5.17 9.24 4.72
CA SER A 58 6.09 9.96 3.83
C SER A 58 7.56 9.76 4.18
N GLU A 59 7.90 9.58 5.47
CA GLU A 59 9.28 9.33 5.90
C GLU A 59 9.79 7.95 5.47
N LEU A 60 8.88 7.00 5.27
CA LEU A 60 9.18 5.65 4.85
C LEU A 60 9.10 5.46 3.33
N HIS A 61 8.66 6.47 2.56
CA HIS A 61 8.50 6.33 1.10
C HIS A 61 9.73 5.73 0.40
N PRO A 62 10.98 6.21 0.63
CA PRO A 62 12.15 5.60 -0.01
C PRO A 62 12.31 4.12 0.33
N TRP A 63 12.12 3.75 1.60
CA TRP A 63 12.24 2.36 2.05
C TRP A 63 11.10 1.48 1.53
N LEU A 64 9.86 1.99 1.52
CA LEU A 64 8.68 1.28 0.99
C LEU A 64 8.84 0.98 -0.50
N MET A 65 9.48 1.88 -1.26
CA MET A 65 9.77 1.68 -2.68
C MET A 65 10.79 0.56 -2.94
N ASP A 66 11.55 0.15 -1.93
CA ASP A 66 12.48 -0.97 -2.03
C ASP A 66 11.92 -2.24 -1.36
N ASN A 67 10.82 -2.13 -0.60
CA ASN A 67 10.22 -3.19 0.21
C ASN A 67 8.72 -3.35 -0.10
N TYR A 68 8.42 -3.82 -1.31
CA TYR A 68 7.05 -3.91 -1.85
C TYR A 68 6.09 -4.75 -0.99
N VAL A 69 6.57 -5.82 -0.36
CA VAL A 69 5.76 -6.64 0.55
C VAL A 69 5.28 -5.81 1.75
N ALA A 70 6.17 -5.03 2.36
CA ALA A 70 5.82 -4.14 3.45
C ALA A 70 4.87 -3.02 2.99
N MET A 71 5.05 -2.50 1.77
CA MET A 71 4.15 -1.51 1.19
C MET A 71 2.74 -2.06 0.96
N ARG A 72 2.60 -3.25 0.36
CA ARG A 72 1.30 -3.94 0.21
C ARG A 72 0.65 -4.18 1.58
N HIS A 73 1.42 -4.62 2.56
CA HIS A 73 0.92 -4.86 3.91
C HIS A 73 0.46 -3.57 4.59
N LEU A 74 1.20 -2.46 4.46
CA LEU A 74 0.79 -1.16 4.97
C LEU A 74 -0.54 -0.73 4.35
N HIS A 75 -0.65 -0.80 3.02
CA HIS A 75 -1.85 -0.41 2.29
C HIS A 75 -3.08 -1.25 2.68
N ALA A 76 -2.89 -2.55 2.94
CA ALA A 76 -3.96 -3.41 3.47
C ALA A 76 -4.31 -3.12 4.94
N TYR A 77 -3.40 -2.48 5.69
CA TYR A 77 -3.60 -2.16 7.10
C TYR A 77 -4.30 -0.81 7.32
N LEU A 78 -4.17 0.13 6.39
CA LEU A 78 -4.75 1.47 6.51
C LEU A 78 -6.27 1.44 6.28
N PRO A 79 -7.08 2.06 7.16
CA PRO A 79 -8.53 2.13 6.99
C PRO A 79 -8.98 2.92 5.75
N TYR A 80 -8.23 3.96 5.38
CA TYR A 80 -8.54 4.87 4.27
C TYR A 80 -7.33 4.99 3.34
N VAL A 81 -6.97 3.88 2.70
CA VAL A 81 -5.74 3.79 1.87
C VAL A 81 -5.78 4.73 0.67
N GLU A 82 -6.94 4.93 0.07
CA GLU A 82 -7.15 5.86 -1.04
C GLU A 82 -6.90 7.32 -0.64
N LEU A 83 -7.20 7.71 0.60
CA LEU A 83 -6.83 9.03 1.12
C LEU A 83 -5.31 9.17 1.28
N GLU A 84 -4.64 8.11 1.77
CA GLU A 84 -3.18 8.09 1.93
C GLU A 84 -2.50 8.23 0.56
N ILE A 85 -2.85 7.36 -0.40
CA ILE A 85 -2.26 7.35 -1.74
C ILE A 85 -2.50 8.68 -2.47
N LYS A 86 -3.67 9.30 -2.29
CA LYS A 86 -3.98 10.61 -2.87
C LYS A 86 -3.00 11.71 -2.45
N SER A 87 -2.40 11.59 -1.25
CA SER A 87 -1.40 12.55 -0.77
C SER A 87 0.01 12.31 -1.33
N TRP A 88 0.24 11.18 -2.00
CA TRP A 88 1.58 10.83 -2.49
C TRP A 88 1.93 11.58 -3.77
N PRO A 89 3.22 11.95 -3.96
CA PRO A 89 3.70 12.42 -5.25
C PRO A 89 3.39 11.42 -6.38
N ILE A 90 2.84 11.92 -7.49
CA ILE A 90 2.47 11.09 -8.64
C ILE A 90 3.64 10.25 -9.18
N ALA A 91 4.86 10.77 -9.10
CA ALA A 91 6.08 10.06 -9.50
C ALA A 91 6.29 8.77 -8.67
N LEU A 92 5.97 8.80 -7.38
CA LEU A 92 6.05 7.62 -6.51
C LEU A 92 4.96 6.61 -6.84
N ILE A 93 3.74 7.07 -7.12
CA ILE A 93 2.62 6.20 -7.54
C ILE A 93 2.98 5.49 -8.86
N ILE A 94 3.53 6.20 -9.83
CA ILE A 94 3.98 5.60 -11.10
C ILE A 94 5.11 4.59 -10.87
N LYS A 95 6.10 4.93 -10.02
CA LYS A 95 7.21 4.02 -9.68
C LYS A 95 6.67 2.73 -9.06
N TRP A 96 5.79 2.86 -8.07
CA TRP A 96 5.13 1.71 -7.45
C TRP A 96 4.34 0.90 -8.46
N GLY A 97 3.47 1.53 -9.25
CA GLY A 97 2.63 0.83 -10.23
C GLY A 97 3.44 0.00 -11.23
N LYS A 98 4.59 0.50 -11.69
CA LYS A 98 5.51 -0.27 -12.55
C LYS A 98 6.07 -1.51 -11.85
N ALA A 99 6.50 -1.36 -10.60
CA ALA A 99 7.05 -2.48 -9.84
C ALA A 99 5.98 -3.51 -9.47
N GLU A 100 4.78 -3.06 -9.10
CA GLU A 100 3.63 -3.91 -8.79
C GLU A 100 3.26 -4.81 -9.98
N VAL A 101 3.15 -4.21 -11.17
CA VAL A 101 2.88 -4.93 -12.41
C VAL A 101 3.98 -5.96 -12.70
N PHE A 102 5.25 -5.56 -12.56
CA PHE A 102 6.37 -6.47 -12.76
C PHE A 102 6.31 -7.67 -11.79
N CYS A 103 6.11 -7.42 -10.50
CA CYS A 103 6.02 -8.47 -9.49
C CYS A 103 4.87 -9.45 -9.76
N GLU A 104 3.68 -8.95 -10.10
CA GLU A 104 2.52 -9.80 -10.41
C GLU A 104 2.72 -10.61 -11.70
N GLN A 105 3.30 -10.01 -12.74
CA GLN A 105 3.61 -10.71 -13.98
C GLN A 105 4.65 -11.82 -13.76
N MET A 106 5.72 -11.53 -13.02
CA MET A 106 6.74 -12.53 -12.68
C MET A 106 6.16 -13.66 -11.85
N ALA A 107 5.34 -13.34 -10.84
CA ALA A 107 4.66 -14.36 -10.03
C ALA A 107 3.73 -15.23 -10.88
N ALA A 108 3.01 -14.65 -11.84
CA ALA A 108 2.17 -15.40 -12.77
C ALA A 108 2.99 -16.33 -13.67
N LEU A 109 4.10 -15.86 -14.24
CA LEU A 109 4.98 -16.67 -15.08
C LEU A 109 5.59 -17.86 -14.31
N LEU A 110 6.02 -17.62 -13.06
CA LEU A 110 6.53 -18.69 -12.20
C LEU A 110 5.47 -19.75 -11.90
N ARG A 111 4.23 -19.34 -11.61
CA ARG A 111 3.10 -20.29 -11.44
C ARG A 111 2.86 -21.12 -12.70
N ILE A 112 2.80 -20.48 -13.86
CA ILE A 112 2.60 -21.17 -15.15
C ILE A 112 3.75 -22.17 -15.41
N SER A 113 4.99 -21.79 -15.13
CA SER A 113 6.15 -22.68 -15.29
C SER A 113 6.02 -23.93 -14.40
N GLY A 114 5.67 -23.76 -13.12
CA GLY A 114 5.48 -24.87 -12.19
C GLY A 114 4.33 -25.80 -12.61
N ASP A 115 3.21 -25.25 -13.08
CA ASP A 115 2.07 -26.03 -13.58
C ASP A 115 2.44 -26.88 -14.81
N MET A 116 3.30 -26.35 -15.69
CA MET A 116 3.77 -27.08 -16.88
C MET A 116 4.67 -28.26 -16.52
N GLU A 117 5.49 -28.13 -15.47
CA GLU A 117 6.30 -29.22 -14.95
C GLU A 117 5.43 -30.32 -14.31
N GLN A 118 4.40 -29.94 -13.54
CA GLN A 118 3.46 -30.89 -12.92
C GLN A 118 2.65 -31.71 -13.93
N LYS A 119 2.26 -31.12 -15.07
CA LYS A 119 1.53 -31.85 -16.12
C LYS A 119 2.32 -33.02 -16.71
N ASN A 120 3.66 -32.96 -16.72
CA ASN A 120 4.49 -34.06 -17.17
C ASN A 120 4.58 -35.19 -16.14
N GLU A 121 4.61 -34.89 -14.85
CA GLU A 121 4.59 -35.90 -13.77
C GLU A 121 3.23 -36.62 -13.69
N ALA A 122 2.12 -35.88 -13.79
CA ALA A 122 0.79 -36.48 -13.82
C ALA A 122 0.58 -37.38 -15.06
N ARG A 123 1.13 -37.00 -16.22
CA ARG A 123 1.10 -37.85 -17.43
C ARG A 123 1.89 -39.15 -17.29
N LYS A 124 3.02 -39.14 -16.57
CA LYS A 124 3.80 -40.36 -16.29
C LYS A 124 3.09 -41.33 -15.33
N TYR A 125 2.25 -40.82 -14.43
CA TYR A 125 1.49 -41.63 -13.48
C TYR A 125 0.24 -42.29 -14.09
N CYS A 126 -0.26 -41.76 -15.20
CA CYS A 126 -1.46 -42.25 -15.91
C CYS A 126 -1.14 -43.09 -17.16
N SER A 127 0.13 -43.46 -17.38
CA SER A 127 0.59 -44.40 -18.41
C SER A 127 0.97 -45.73 -17.77
#